data_AF-A0A5K1DIE1-F1
#
_entry.id   AF-A0A5K1DIE1-F1
#
_cell.length_a   1.000
_cell.length_b   1.000
_cell.length_c   1.000
_cell.angle_alpha   90.00
_cell.angle_beta   90.00
_cell.angle_gamma   90.00
#
_symmetry.space_group_name_H-M   'P 1'
#
loop_
_entity.id
_entity.type
_entity.pdbx_description
1 polymer ?
#
loop_
_entity_poly.entity_id
_entity_poly.type
_entity_poly.pdbx_seq_one_letter_code
_entity_poly.pdbx_strand_id
1 'polypeptide(L)' 'VVAEREQKIQTEVKEIRKVFFCELCNKQYKLAMEFEVHLSSYDHNHRK' A
#
# COMPACT_ATOMS: atom_id res chain seq x y z
N VAL A 1 -25.15 -13.78 -5.42
CA VAL A 1 -24.02 -14.48 -6.07
C VAL A 1 -23.03 -13.58 -6.84
N VAL A 2 -23.43 -12.46 -7.48
CA VAL A 2 -22.44 -11.48 -8.04
C VAL A 2 -21.92 -10.51 -6.97
N ALA A 3 -22.83 -9.94 -6.17
CA ALA A 3 -22.48 -9.00 -5.09
C ALA A 3 -21.49 -9.55 -4.06
N GLU A 4 -21.59 -10.83 -3.69
CA GLU A 4 -20.68 -11.47 -2.73
C GLU A 4 -19.26 -11.61 -3.28
N ARG A 5 -19.11 -11.88 -4.59
CA ARG A 5 -17.79 -11.91 -5.24
C ARG A 5 -17.17 -10.53 -5.27
N GLU A 6 -17.92 -9.49 -5.62
CA GLU A 6 -17.43 -8.11 -5.65
C GLU A 6 -16.99 -7.63 -4.26
N GLN A 7 -17.77 -7.95 -3.22
CA GLN A 7 -17.40 -7.63 -1.84
C GLN A 7 -16.10 -8.32 -1.40
N LYS A 8 -15.92 -9.60 -1.79
CA LYS A 8 -14.69 -10.34 -1.49
C LYS A 8 -13.48 -9.71 -2.18
N ILE A 9 -13.61 -9.39 -3.47
CA ILE A 9 -12.56 -8.71 -4.25
C ILE A 9 -12.21 -7.35 -3.63
N GLN A 10 -13.21 -6.54 -3.25
CA GLN A 10 -12.95 -5.25 -2.61
C GLN A 10 -12.23 -5.39 -1.27
N THR A 11 -12.58 -6.41 -0.49
CA THR A 11 -11.92 -6.69 0.80
C THR A 11 -10.47 -7.07 0.59
N GLU A 12 -10.18 -7.98 -0.35
CA GLU A 12 -8.81 -8.39 -0.67
C GLU A 12 -7.98 -7.23 -1.22
N VAL A 13 -8.55 -6.42 -2.12
CA VAL A 13 -7.88 -5.21 -2.64
C VAL A 13 -7.58 -4.22 -1.52
N LYS A 14 -8.47 -4.07 -0.53
CA LYS A 14 -8.25 -3.19 0.62
C LYS A 14 -7.09 -3.66 1.47
N GLU A 15 -6.99 -4.96 1.75
CA GLU A 15 -5.87 -5.52 2.51
C GLU A 15 -4.54 -5.37 1.76
N ILE A 16 -4.52 -5.63 0.45
CA ILE A 16 -3.32 -5.44 -0.38
C ILE A 16 -2.86 -3.98 -0.36
N ARG A 17 -3.79 -3.02 -0.46
CA ARG A 17 -3.44 -1.59 -0.43
C ARG A 17 -2.76 -1.17 0.87
N LYS A 18 -3.11 -1.78 2.02
CA LYS A 18 -2.43 -1.48 3.30
C LYS A 18 -0.93 -1.77 3.27
N VAL A 19 -0.49 -2.71 2.42
CA VAL A 19 0.94 -3.06 2.27
C VAL A 19 1.74 -1.89 1.73
N PHE A 20 1.13 -0.99 0.96
CA PHE A 20 1.79 0.16 0.36
C PHE A 20 1.69 1.42 1.24
N PHE A 21 1.57 1.26 2.55
CA PHE A 21 1.54 2.36 3.51
C PHE A 21 2.86 2.45 4.27
N CYS A 22 3.45 3.65 4.30
CA CYS A 22 4.61 3.95 5.12
C CYS A 22 4.15 4.61 6.42
N GLU A 23 4.34 3.93 7.55
CA GLU A 23 4.00 4.45 8.88
C GLU A 23 4.92 5.61 9.30
N LEU A 24 6.22 5.51 9.00
CA LEU A 24 7.23 6.52 9.36
C LEU A 24 6.97 7.87 8.68
N CYS A 25 6.51 7.83 7.43
CA CYS A 25 6.22 9.01 6.62
C CYS A 25 4.73 9.35 6.59
N ASN A 26 3.87 8.50 7.18
CA ASN A 26 2.42 8.58 7.16
C ASN A 26 1.86 8.80 5.74
N LYS A 27 2.32 7.98 4.77
CA LYS A 27 2.00 8.10 3.34
C LYS A 27 1.48 6.78 2.77
N GLN A 28 0.36 6.84 2.05
CA GLN A 28 -0.21 5.72 1.30
C GLN A 28 0.18 5.82 -0.18
N TYR A 29 0.70 4.74 -0.73
CA TYR A 29 1.06 4.61 -2.14
C TYR A 29 0.02 3.75 -2.88
N LYS A 30 -0.19 4.04 -4.16
CA LYS A 30 -1.19 3.36 -5.00
C LYS A 30 -0.65 2.11 -5.68
N LEU A 31 0.67 2.05 -5.91
CA LEU A 31 1.35 1.01 -6.67
C LEU A 31 2.55 0.50 -5.87
N ALA A 32 2.88 -0.78 -6.06
CA ALA A 32 4.05 -1.40 -5.44
C ALA A 32 5.34 -0.68 -5.82
N MET A 33 5.53 -0.37 -7.11
CA MET A 33 6.73 0.32 -7.61
C MET A 33 6.95 1.69 -6.93
N GLU A 34 5.88 2.48 -6.75
CA GLU A 34 5.96 3.78 -6.07
C GLU A 34 6.38 3.63 -4.59
N PHE A 35 5.88 2.57 -3.94
CA PHE A 35 6.26 2.26 -2.57
C PHE A 35 7.71 1.78 -2.47
N GLU A 36 8.16 0.91 -3.38
CA GLU A 36 9.55 0.44 -3.44
C GLU A 36 10.56 1.56 -3.69
N VAL A 37 10.23 2.50 -4.59
CA VAL A 37 11.03 3.71 -4.84
C VAL A 37 11.10 4.57 -3.58
N HIS A 38 9.98 4.73 -2.87
CA HIS A 38 9.96 5.43 -1.58
C HIS A 38 10.86 4.76 -0.54
N LEU A 39 10.77 3.44 -0.37
CA LEU A 39 11.59 2.69 0.59
C LEU A 39 13.09 2.76 0.27
N SER A 40 13.43 2.85 -1.02
CA SER A 40 14.82 3.00 -1.49
C SER A 40 15.32 4.44 -1.43
N SER A 41 14.45 5.41 -1.11
CA SER A 41 14.82 6.83 -1.07
C SER A 41 15.68 7.16 0.15
N TYR A 42 16.68 8.02 -0.05
CA TYR A 42 17.59 8.48 1.01
C TYR A 42 16.83 9.06 2.21
N ASP A 43 15.86 9.95 1.97
CA ASP A 43 15.06 10.60 3.02
C ASP A 43 14.32 9.60 3.92
N HIS A 44 13.76 8.54 3.31
CA HIS A 44 13.10 7.48 4.06
C HIS A 44 14.09 6.67 4.89
N ASN A 45 15.24 6.31 4.33
CA ASN A 45 16.27 5.54 5.04
C ASN A 45 16.90 6.32 6.21
N HIS A 46 17.00 7.65 6.11
CA HIS A 46 17.49 8.50 7.20
C HIS A 46 16.48 8.73 8.33
N ARG A 47 15.20 8.46 8.08
CA ARG A 47 14.10 8.60 9.05
C ARG A 47 13.78 7.29 9.78
N LYS A 48 14.44 6.19 9.37
CA LYS A 48 14.26 4.84 9.91
C LYS A 48 15.03 4.62 11.20
#